data_AF-A0A3D0XMM1-F1
#
_entry.id   AF-A0A3D0XMM1-F1
#
_cell.length_a   1.000
_cell.length_b   1.000
_cell.length_c   1.000
_cell.angle_alpha   90.00
_cell.angle_beta   90.00
_cell.angle_gamma   90.00
#
_symmetry.space_group_name_H-M   'P 1'
#
loop_
_entity.id
_entity.type
_entity.pdbx_description
1 polymer ?
#
loop_
_entity_poly.entity_id
_entity_poly.type
_entity_poly.pdbx_seq_one_letter_code
_entity_poly.pdbx_strand_id
1 'polypeptide(L)' 'MFREMRRKKQALSSADCATILQEGSSGVLAVAGDDGYPYAVPLSYLYTG' A
#
# COMPACT_ATOMS: atom_id res chain seq x y z
N MET A 1 3.01 -16.46 -6.23
CA MET A 1 3.42 -15.74 -7.46
C MET A 1 2.61 -14.46 -7.53
N PHE A 2 3.26 -13.29 -7.51
CA PHE A 2 2.54 -12.02 -7.64
C PHE A 2 1.99 -11.90 -9.07
N ARG A 3 0.70 -11.52 -9.18
CA ARG A 3 0.10 -11.22 -10.48
C ARG A 3 0.73 -9.94 -11.04
N GLU A 4 1.05 -9.94 -12.34
CA GLU A 4 1.55 -8.73 -13.01
C GLU A 4 0.50 -7.61 -12.90
N MET A 5 0.97 -6.37 -12.71
CA MET A 5 0.08 -5.22 -12.61
C MET A 5 -0.69 -5.04 -13.92
N ARG A 6 -2.03 -5.05 -13.84
CA ARG A 6 -2.91 -4.87 -15.01
C ARG A 6 -2.61 -3.60 -15.81
N ARG A 7 -2.21 -2.51 -15.14
CA ARG A 7 -1.84 -1.22 -15.75
C ARG A 7 -0.36 -0.89 -15.62
N LYS A 8 0.52 -1.81 -16.04
CA LYS A 8 1.98 -1.64 -15.95
C LYS A 8 2.56 -0.34 -16.54
N LYS A 9 1.91 0.27 -17.54
CA LYS A 9 2.32 1.57 -18.09
C LYS A 9 2.14 2.74 -17.11
N GLN A 10 1.38 2.56 -16.04
CA GLN A 10 1.16 3.55 -14.97
C GLN A 10 1.95 3.21 -13.70
N ALA A 11 2.79 2.18 -13.74
CA ALA A 11 3.63 1.84 -12.60
C ALA A 11 4.62 2.98 -12.34
N LEU A 12 4.61 3.48 -11.11
CA LEU A 12 5.57 4.48 -10.64
C LEU A 12 6.93 3.82 -10.39
N SER A 13 7.99 4.63 -10.39
CA SER A 13 9.28 4.16 -9.92
C SER A 13 9.24 3.89 -8.41
N SER A 14 10.13 3.03 -7.92
CA SER A 14 10.24 2.78 -6.47
C SER A 14 10.56 4.04 -5.67
N ALA A 15 11.31 4.98 -6.26
CA ALA A 15 11.64 6.25 -5.64
C ALA A 15 10.39 7.13 -5.49
N ASP A 16 9.56 7.25 -6.53
CA ASP A 16 8.32 8.02 -6.48
C ASP A 16 7.34 7.42 -5.46
N CYS A 17 7.25 6.09 -5.39
CA CYS A 17 6.45 5.39 -4.37
C CYS A 17 6.93 5.72 -2.94
N ALA A 18 8.25 5.74 -2.71
CA ALA A 18 8.81 6.08 -1.41
C ALA A 18 8.48 7.53 -1.02
N THR A 19 8.60 8.49 -1.94
CA THR A 19 8.23 9.88 -1.70
C THR A 19 6.77 10.02 -1.28
N ILE A 20 5.84 9.35 -1.98
CA ILE A 20 4.41 9.36 -1.63
C ILE A 20 4.17 8.84 -0.21
N LEU A 21 4.87 7.78 0.19
CA LEU A 21 4.74 7.21 1.53
C LEU A 21 5.38 8.09 2.60
N GLN A 22 6.48 8.79 2.30
CA GLN A 22 7.12 9.73 3.22
C GLN A 22 6.27 10.97 3.48
N GLU A 23 5.62 11.50 2.44
CA GLU A 23 4.74 12.67 2.53
C GLU A 23 3.35 12.33 3.10
N GLY A 24 2.94 11.06 3.02
CA GLY A 24 1.68 10.58 3.56
C GLY A 24 1.68 10.45 5.09
N SER A 25 0.61 10.92 5.73
CA SER A 25 0.43 10.84 7.19
C SER A 25 -0.67 9.85 7.62
N SER A 26 -1.47 9.35 6.69
CA SER A 26 -2.54 8.38 6.95
C SER A 26 -2.81 7.48 5.75
N GLY A 27 -3.30 6.27 6.04
CA GLY A 27 -3.57 5.23 5.05
C GLY A 27 -4.53 4.18 5.61
N VAL A 28 -4.76 3.13 4.83
CA VAL A 28 -5.63 2.02 5.21
C VAL A 28 -4.78 0.76 5.34
N LEU A 29 -4.77 0.16 6.53
CA LEU A 29 -4.18 -1.15 6.74
C LEU A 29 -5.26 -2.22 6.53
N ALA A 30 -5.08 -3.06 5.52
CA ALA A 30 -5.92 -4.21 5.28
C ALA A 30 -5.21 -5.50 5.74
N VAL A 31 -5.86 -6.25 6.62
CA VAL A 31 -5.38 -7.56 7.10
C VAL A 31 -6.28 -8.66 6.56
N ALA A 32 -5.72 -9.85 6.38
CA ALA A 32 -6.53 -11.06 6.18
C ALA A 32 -7.13 -11.45 7.53
N GLY A 33 -8.42 -11.20 7.69
CA GLY A 33 -9.19 -11.63 8.86
C GLY A 33 -9.60 -13.10 8.75
N ASP A 34 -10.54 -13.49 9.61
CA ASP A 34 -11.06 -14.85 9.66
C ASP A 34 -11.60 -15.29 8.30
N ASP A 35 -11.36 -16.57 7.96
CA ASP A 35 -11.73 -17.19 6.68
C ASP A 35 -11.24 -16.42 5.42
N GLY A 36 -10.22 -15.57 5.57
CA GLY A 36 -9.67 -14.77 4.48
C GLY A 36 -10.50 -13.53 4.13
N TYR A 37 -11.49 -13.18 4.94
CA TYR A 37 -12.24 -11.93 4.78
C TYR A 37 -11.36 -10.74 5.14
N PRO A 38 -11.19 -9.75 4.24
CA PRO A 38 -10.34 -8.61 4.52
C PRO A 38 -10.98 -7.70 5.57
N TYR A 39 -10.18 -7.27 6.53
CA TYR A 39 -10.55 -6.21 7.47
C TYR A 39 -9.62 -5.02 7.28
N ALA A 40 -10.21 -3.84 7.02
CA ALA A 40 -9.50 -2.64 6.64
C ALA A 40 -9.76 -1.52 7.65
N VAL A 41 -8.68 -0.94 8.19
CA VAL A 41 -8.76 0.12 9.21
C VAL A 41 -7.98 1.34 8.74
N PRO A 42 -8.60 2.54 8.72
CA PRO A 42 -7.87 3.78 8.50
C PRO A 42 -7.04 4.12 9.73
N LEU A 43 -5.76 4.44 9.52
CA LEU A 43 -4.84 4.80 10.59
C LEU A 43 -3.80 5.82 10.12
N SER A 44 -3.25 6.56 11.08
CA SER A 44 -2.06 7.38 10.86
C SER A 44 -0.82 6.48 10.83
N TYR A 45 0.11 6.74 9.92
CA TYR A 45 1.35 5.97 9.81
C TYR A 45 2.57 6.88 9.64
N LEU A 46 3.76 6.31 9.86
CA LEU A 46 5.05 6.89 9.52
C LEU A 46 5.80 5.89 8.63
N TYR A 47 6.31 6.35 7.50
CA TYR A 47 7.16 5.54 6.63
C TYR A 47 8.63 5.77 6.98
N THR A 48 9.35 4.71 7.37
CA THR A 48 10.78 4.72 7.68
C THR A 48 11.50 3.70 6.80
N GLY A 49 12.65 4.10 6.26
CA GLY A 49 13.52 3.28 5.41
C GLY A 49 14.40 2.31 6.19
#